data_AF-A0A6M4H420-F1
#
_entry.id   AF-A0A6M4H420-F1
#
_cell.length_a   1.000
_cell.length_b   1.000
_cell.length_c   1.000
_cell.angle_alpha   90.00
_cell.angle_beta   90.00
_cell.angle_gamma   90.00
#
_symmetry.space_group_name_H-M   'P 1'
#
loop_
_entity.id
_entity.type
_entity.pdbx_description
1 polymer ?
#
loop_
_entity_poly.entity_id
_entity_poly.type
_entity_poly.pdbx_seq_one_letter_code
_entity_poly.pdbx_strand_id
1 'polypeptide(L)'
;MAVLAEPEVEVTRIAVWECVGCGRIDHPRPCVGICRDRKAEYVPAEEHDAAIAAARGEAAALREVVERIALTTPRAGGWEATYIALQARARELLARIG
;
A
#
# COMPACT_ATOMS: atom_id res chain seq x y z
N MET A 1 -15.44 -15.46 -6.32
CA MET A 1 -14.46 -14.77 -5.46
C MET A 1 -13.27 -14.45 -6.31
N ALA A 2 -13.18 -13.21 -6.82
CA ALA A 2 -11.94 -12.73 -7.40
C ALA A 2 -11.02 -12.40 -6.22
N VAL A 3 -9.97 -13.19 -6.08
CA VAL A 3 -8.79 -12.78 -5.32
C VAL A 3 -8.33 -11.52 -6.04
N LEU A 4 -8.39 -10.35 -5.38
CA LEU A 4 -7.74 -9.16 -5.89
C LEU A 4 -6.27 -9.56 -6.02
N ALA A 5 -5.78 -9.63 -7.25
CA ALA A 5 -4.37 -9.87 -7.50
C ALA A 5 -3.64 -8.78 -6.72
N GLU A 6 -2.89 -9.18 -5.69
CA GLU A 6 -1.98 -8.26 -5.02
C GLU A 6 -1.07 -7.75 -6.13
N PRO A 7 -0.98 -6.43 -6.37
CA PRO A 7 -0.03 -5.93 -7.35
C PRO A 7 1.33 -6.45 -6.89
N GLU A 8 1.89 -7.38 -7.67
CA GLU A 8 3.19 -7.98 -7.41
C GLU A 8 4.22 -6.90 -7.76
N VAL A 9 4.34 -5.92 -6.87
CA VAL A 9 5.40 -4.93 -6.94
C VAL A 9 6.66 -5.72 -6.65
N GLU A 10 7.42 -6.03 -7.69
CA GLU A 10 8.74 -6.62 -7.55
C GLU A 10 9.65 -5.57 -6.92
N VAL A 11 9.72 -5.58 -5.58
CA VAL A 11 10.53 -4.64 -4.81
C VAL A 11 11.94 -5.17 -4.75
N THR A 12 12.90 -4.40 -5.26
CA THR A 12 14.32 -4.71 -5.18
C THR A 12 14.74 -4.71 -3.72
N ARG A 13 15.22 -5.85 -3.23
CA ARG A 13 15.80 -5.97 -1.88
C ARG A 13 17.31 -5.96 -1.94
N ILE A 14 17.91 -5.05 -1.19
CA ILE A 14 19.35 -4.91 -1.06
C ILE A 14 19.74 -5.35 0.34
N ALA A 15 20.59 -6.37 0.42
CA ALA A 15 21.16 -6.81 1.68
C ALA A 15 22.36 -5.93 2.05
N VAL A 16 22.35 -5.35 3.25
CA VAL A 16 23.43 -4.48 3.74
C VAL A 16 23.82 -4.85 5.16
N TRP A 17 25.08 -4.57 5.53
CA TRP A 17 25.55 -4.65 6.90
C TRP A 17 25.28 -3.35 7.64
N GLU A 18 24.53 -3.44 8.74
CA GLU A 18 24.14 -2.31 9.56
C GLU A 18 24.60 -2.52 11.01
N CYS A 19 25.18 -1.49 11.62
CA CYS A 19 25.44 -1.51 13.06
C CYS A 19 24.14 -1.41 13.86
N VAL A 20 23.86 -2.39 14.72
CA VAL A 20 22.66 -2.41 15.59
C VAL A 20 22.61 -1.33 16.66
N GLY A 21 23.76 -0.68 16.95
CA GLY A 21 23.86 0.36 17.97
C GLY A 21 23.66 1.77 17.41
N CYS A 22 24.24 2.06 16.25
CA CYS A 22 24.29 3.42 15.69
C CYS A 22 23.71 3.56 14.28
N GLY A 23 23.21 2.48 13.67
CA GLY A 23 22.55 2.51 12.35
C GLY A 23 23.48 2.77 11.16
N ARG A 24 24.80 2.64 11.34
CA ARG A 24 25.80 2.83 10.28
C ARG A 24 25.67 1.75 9.21
N ILE A 25 25.66 2.16 7.94
CA ILE A 25 25.58 1.31 6.74
C ILE A 25 26.87 1.53 5.94
N ASP A 26 27.74 0.51 5.85
CA ASP A 26 29.00 0.41 5.05
C ASP A 26 30.01 1.58 5.05
N HIS A 27 29.81 2.67 5.79
CA HIS A 27 30.72 3.81 5.85
C HIS A 27 31.75 3.68 7.00
N PRO A 28 33.01 4.13 6.85
CA PRO A 28 33.97 4.20 7.95
C PRO A 28 33.68 5.43 8.82
N ARG A 29 32.66 5.34 9.68
CA ARG A 29 32.61 6.18 10.89
C ARG A 29 33.58 5.58 11.91
N PRO A 30 34.28 6.37 12.74
CA PRO A 30 35.11 5.81 13.81
C PRO A 30 34.24 4.93 14.71
N CYS A 31 34.45 3.62 14.62
CA CYS A 31 33.77 2.64 15.45
C CYS A 31 34.38 2.74 16.85
N VAL A 32 33.56 3.05 17.87
CA VAL A 32 33.99 3.11 19.27
C VAL A 32 34.16 1.74 19.93
N GLY A 33 34.22 0.66 19.14
CA GLY A 33 34.50 -0.70 19.62
C GLY A 33 33.34 -1.46 20.25
N ILE A 34 32.10 -0.95 20.15
CA ILE A 34 30.88 -1.56 20.73
C ILE A 34 29.84 -1.93 19.65
N CYS A 35 30.10 -1.56 18.40
CA CYS A 35 29.20 -1.79 17.28
C CYS A 35 29.18 -3.29 16.94
N ARG A 36 28.00 -3.91 16.97
CA ARG A 36 27.75 -5.22 16.37
C ARG A 36 27.01 -5.00 15.06
N ASP A 37 27.53 -5.55 13.98
CA ASP A 37 26.86 -5.48 12.68
C ASP A 37 25.86 -6.63 12.53
N ARG A 38 24.71 -6.35 11.90
CA ARG A 38 23.73 -7.34 11.47
C ARG A 38 23.52 -7.22 9.97
N LYS A 39 23.16 -8.32 9.33
CA LYS A 39 22.62 -8.28 7.98
C LYS A 39 21.18 -7.75 8.06
N ALA A 40 20.87 -6.75 7.26
CA ALA A 40 19.56 -6.13 7.15
C ALA A 40 19.16 -6.00 5.68
N GLU A 41 17.86 -5.96 5.41
CA GLU A 41 17.31 -5.77 4.07
C GLU A 41 16.74 -4.36 3.95
N TYR A 42 17.13 -3.69 2.87
CA TYR A 42 16.68 -2.37 2.50
C TYR A 42 16.01 -2.42 1.13
N VAL A 43 15.19 -1.42 0.87
CA VAL A 43 14.58 -1.17 -0.43
C VAL A 43 14.98 0.23 -0.87
N PRO A 44 15.13 0.49 -2.19
CA PRO A 44 15.32 1.84 -2.67
C PRO A 44 14.18 2.75 -2.19
N ALA A 45 14.52 3.96 -1.73
CA ALA A 45 13.52 4.88 -1.20
C ALA A 45 12.47 5.25 -2.26
N GLU A 46 12.87 5.37 -3.52
CA GLU A 46 11.96 5.63 -4.64
C GLU A 46 10.93 4.52 -4.85
N GLU A 47 11.34 3.26 -4.74
CA GLU A 47 10.45 2.10 -4.84
C GLU A 47 9.47 2.06 -3.65
N HIS A 48 9.97 2.33 -2.44
CA HIS A 48 9.13 2.44 -1.25
C HIS A 48 8.09 3.55 -1.40
N ASP A 49 8.50 4.74 -1.81
CA ASP A 49 7.61 5.89 -1.92
C ASP A 49 6.56 5.69 -3.02
N ALA A 50 6.94 5.08 -4.14
CA ALA A 50 6.02 4.67 -5.20
C ALA A 50 4.98 3.65 -4.69
N ALA A 51 5.42 2.62 -3.94
CA ALA A 51 4.53 1.62 -3.36
C ALA A 51 3.54 2.25 -2.35
N ILE A 52 4.00 3.16 -1.49
CA ILE A 52 3.14 3.91 -0.56
C ILE A 52 2.13 4.78 -1.30
N ALA A 53 2.54 5.46 -2.38
CA ALA A 53 1.64 6.28 -3.18
C ALA A 53 0.56 5.43 -3.88
N ALA A 54 0.94 4.29 -4.47
CA ALA A 54 0.00 3.34 -5.08
C ALA A 54 -1.03 2.83 -4.06
N ALA A 55 -0.56 2.31 -2.91
CA ALA A 55 -1.42 1.80 -1.85
C ALA A 55 -2.39 2.87 -1.30
N ARG A 56 -1.91 4.12 -1.15
CA ARG A 56 -2.78 5.24 -0.75
C ARG A 56 -3.82 5.57 -1.82
N GLY A 57 -3.45 5.53 -3.10
CA GLY A 57 -4.36 5.74 -4.22
C GLY A 57 -5.47 4.70 -4.27
N GLU A 58 -5.13 3.42 -4.14
CA GLU A 58 -6.09 2.31 -4.07
C GLU A 58 -7.02 2.45 -2.87
N ALA A 59 -6.47 2.70 -1.68
CA ALA A 59 -7.24 2.86 -0.46
C ALA A 59 -8.20 4.06 -0.54
N ALA A 60 -7.76 5.18 -1.13
CA ALA A 60 -8.62 6.34 -1.35
C ALA A 60 -9.76 6.03 -2.33
N ALA A 61 -9.47 5.29 -3.40
CA ALA A 61 -10.47 4.92 -4.39
C ALA A 61 -11.51 3.93 -3.81
N LEU A 62 -11.08 2.95 -3.02
CA LEU A 62 -11.99 2.04 -2.30
C LEU A 62 -12.83 2.77 -1.25
N ARG A 63 -12.22 3.70 -0.51
CA ARG A 63 -12.92 4.53 0.47
C ARG A 63 -14.08 5.31 -0.16
N GLU A 64 -13.91 5.84 -1.37
CA GLU A 64 -14.96 6.55 -2.10
C GLU A 64 -16.26 5.71 -2.22
N VAL A 65 -16.13 4.42 -2.52
CA VAL A 65 -17.28 3.51 -2.64
C VAL A 65 -17.89 3.22 -1.27
N VAL A 66 -17.07 2.98 -0.25
CA VAL A 66 -17.53 2.73 1.12
C VAL A 66 -18.29 3.94 1.68
N GLU A 67 -17.78 5.16 1.46
CA GLU A 67 -18.43 6.40 1.86
C GLU A 67 -19.79 6.56 1.16
N ARG A 68 -19.87 6.28 -0.14
CA ARG A 68 -21.15 6.31 -0.86
C ARG A 68 -22.15 5.31 -0.29
N ILE A 69 -21.72 4.10 0.06
CA ILE A 69 -22.60 3.10 0.70
C ILE A 69 -23.10 3.61 2.06
N ALA A 70 -22.20 4.16 2.88
CA ALA A 70 -22.53 4.59 4.24
C ALA A 70 -23.43 5.83 4.28
N LEU A 71 -23.28 6.75 3.31
CA LEU A 71 -23.95 8.05 3.33
C LEU A 71 -25.17 8.15 2.41
N THR A 72 -25.35 7.21 1.47
CA THR A 72 -26.50 7.26 0.56
C THR A 72 -27.75 6.70 1.23
N THR A 73 -28.79 7.52 1.33
CA THR A 73 -30.13 7.08 1.72
C THR A 73 -31.04 7.05 0.50
N PRO A 74 -31.44 5.87 -0.03
CA PRO A 74 -32.37 5.78 -1.14
C PRO A 74 -33.74 6.38 -0.78
N ARG A 75 -34.44 6.93 -1.77
CA ARG A 75 -35.86 7.28 -1.63
C ARG A 75 -36.72 6.02 -1.49
N ALA A 76 -37.94 6.16 -0.99
CA ALA A 76 -38.91 5.07 -0.93
C ALA A 76 -39.05 4.40 -2.31
N GLY A 77 -38.90 3.07 -2.35
CA GLY A 77 -38.91 2.28 -3.59
C GLY A 77 -37.65 2.39 -4.47
N GLY A 78 -36.68 3.22 -4.13
CA GLY A 78 -35.46 3.46 -4.92
C GLY A 78 -34.25 2.61 -4.53
N TRP A 79 -34.37 1.74 -3.51
CA TRP A 79 -33.22 1.00 -2.95
C TRP A 79 -32.54 0.09 -3.99
N GLU A 80 -33.32 -0.55 -4.87
CA GLU A 80 -32.79 -1.47 -5.87
C GLU A 80 -31.97 -0.73 -6.92
N ALA A 81 -32.49 0.38 -7.44
CA ALA A 81 -31.77 1.24 -8.38
C ALA A 81 -30.49 1.80 -7.76
N THR A 82 -30.53 2.25 -6.50
CA THR A 82 -29.34 2.72 -5.78
C THR A 82 -28.31 1.60 -5.60
N TYR A 83 -28.76 0.39 -5.23
CA TYR A 83 -27.88 -0.75 -5.06
C TYR A 83 -27.18 -1.16 -6.36
N ILE A 84 -27.92 -1.24 -7.48
CA ILE A 84 -27.36 -1.55 -8.80
C ILE A 84 -26.32 -0.50 -9.20
N ALA A 85 -26.60 0.78 -8.98
CA ALA A 85 -25.65 1.86 -9.29
C ALA A 85 -24.36 1.77 -8.44
N LEU A 86 -24.48 1.47 -7.13
CA LEU A 86 -23.33 1.25 -6.26
C LEU A 86 -22.50 0.03 -6.71
N GLN A 87 -23.15 -1.06 -7.12
CA GLN A 87 -22.46 -2.23 -7.67
C GLN A 87 -21.73 -1.91 -8.98
N ALA A 88 -22.36 -1.16 -9.90
CA ALA A 88 -21.73 -0.76 -11.14
C ALA A 88 -20.46 0.05 -10.87
N ARG A 89 -20.54 1.06 -9.98
CA ARG A 89 -19.39 1.86 -9.57
C ARG A 89 -18.28 1.03 -8.92
N ALA A 90 -18.65 0.08 -8.06
CA ALA A 90 -17.69 -0.82 -7.42
C ALA A 90 -16.99 -1.71 -8.46
N ARG A 91 -17.73 -2.28 -9.43
CA ARG A 91 -17.15 -3.12 -10.49
C ARG A 91 -16.20 -2.33 -11.38
N GLU A 92 -16.57 -1.12 -11.79
CA GLU A 92 -15.70 -0.21 -12.55
C GLU A 92 -14.41 0.11 -11.79
N LEU A 93 -14.53 0.39 -10.48
CA LEU A 93 -13.37 0.65 -9.64
C LEU A 93 -12.45 -0.58 -9.57
N LEU A 94 -13.01 -1.74 -9.27
CA LEU A 94 -12.25 -2.99 -9.15
C LEU A 94 -11.54 -3.36 -10.46
N ALA A 95 -12.18 -3.12 -11.62
CA ALA A 95 -11.56 -3.35 -12.93
C ALA A 95 -10.43 -2.35 -13.27
N ARG A 96 -10.30 -1.25 -12.52
CA ARG A 96 -9.24 -0.25 -12.69
C ARG A 96 -8.06 -0.47 -11.75
N ILE A 97 -8.30 -1.05 -10.57
CA ILE A 97 -7.26 -1.25 -9.53
C ILE A 97 -6.74 -2.69 -9.47
N GLY A 98 -7.46 -3.66 -10.03
CA GLY A 98 -7.01 -5.05 -10.18
C GLY A 98 -6.62 -5.34 -11.62
#